data_AF-A0A8C1EX42-F1
#
_entry.id   AF-A0A8C1EX42-F1
#
_cell.length_a   1.000
_cell.length_b   1.000
_cell.length_c   1.000
_cell.angle_alpha   90.00
_cell.angle_beta   90.00
_cell.angle_gamma   90.00
#
_symmetry.space_group_name_H-M   'P 1'
#
loop_
_entity.id
_entity.type
_entity.pdbx_description
1 polymer ?
#
loop_
_entity_poly.entity_id
_entity_poly.type
_entity_poly.pdbx_seq_one_letter_code
_entity_poly.pdbx_strand_id
1 'polypeptide(L)'
;MQTDSVEPEKRDFLEPLQTGMSKAFDVALEALENGEVPVGCLMVYNNEIIGKGRNEVNETKNATRHAEMVALDQVLDWCRFREKDPMEPCIMRAAALYIPLVVYGCKNERFGGCGSVLDVSSDHLPHTGTSFKCIAGYRAEEAVEMLKTFYKQENPKAPKPEVRKDLISPPDGRETIAPLS
;
A
#
# COMPACT_ATOMS: atom_id res chain seq x y z
N MET A 1 -14.91 -29.87 -16.00
CA MET A 1 -13.58 -29.34 -16.38
C MET A 1 -13.78 -28.43 -17.57
N GLN A 2 -13.96 -27.14 -17.33
CA GLN A 2 -13.88 -26.12 -18.37
C GLN A 2 -12.52 -25.45 -18.17
N THR A 3 -11.60 -25.73 -19.09
CA THR A 3 -10.33 -25.02 -19.18
C THR A 3 -10.63 -23.68 -19.83
N ASP A 4 -10.64 -22.62 -19.04
CA ASP A 4 -10.73 -21.25 -19.55
C ASP A 4 -9.47 -20.95 -20.35
N SER A 5 -9.59 -21.05 -21.67
CA SER A 5 -8.57 -20.66 -22.62
C SER A 5 -8.47 -19.14 -22.65
N VAL A 6 -7.62 -18.58 -21.78
CA VAL A 6 -7.27 -17.16 -21.83
C VAL A 6 -6.57 -16.88 -23.15
N GLU A 7 -7.13 -15.95 -23.94
CA GLU A 7 -6.59 -15.58 -25.25
C GLU A 7 -5.12 -15.12 -25.17
N PRO A 8 -4.29 -15.47 -26.18
CA PRO A 8 -2.84 -15.25 -26.14
C PRO A 8 -2.43 -13.79 -25.92
N GLU A 9 -3.15 -12.81 -26.50
CA GLU A 9 -2.87 -11.39 -26.26
C GLU A 9 -3.12 -10.94 -24.82
N LYS A 10 -4.11 -11.53 -24.12
CA LYS A 10 -4.32 -11.27 -22.68
C LYS A 10 -3.26 -11.96 -21.82
N ARG A 11 -2.75 -13.10 -22.28
CA ARG A 11 -1.72 -13.88 -21.59
C ARG A 11 -0.40 -13.11 -21.47
N ASP A 12 -0.01 -12.39 -22.52
CA ASP A 12 1.22 -11.58 -22.55
C ASP A 12 1.21 -10.42 -21.54
N PHE A 13 0.04 -9.88 -21.19
CA PHE A 13 -0.10 -8.85 -20.15
C PHE A 13 -0.29 -9.43 -18.74
N LEU A 14 -0.90 -10.62 -18.61
CA LEU A 14 -1.23 -11.22 -17.32
C LEU A 14 -0.03 -11.90 -16.66
N GLU A 15 0.83 -12.58 -17.41
CA GLU A 15 2.02 -13.27 -16.89
C GLU A 15 3.00 -12.32 -16.17
N PRO A 16 3.38 -11.15 -16.75
CA PRO A 16 4.21 -10.17 -16.05
C PRO A 16 3.55 -9.61 -14.79
N LEU A 17 2.23 -9.40 -14.80
CA LEU A 17 1.49 -8.90 -13.64
C LEU A 17 1.43 -9.93 -12.52
N GLN A 18 1.17 -11.21 -12.83
CA GLN A 18 1.16 -12.29 -11.85
C GLN A 18 2.55 -12.51 -11.25
N THR A 19 3.59 -12.47 -12.09
CA THR A 19 4.99 -12.56 -11.64
C THR A 19 5.36 -11.36 -10.76
N GLY A 20 4.98 -10.14 -11.15
CA GLY A 20 5.20 -8.92 -10.39
C GLY A 20 4.50 -8.95 -9.04
N MET A 21 3.23 -9.33 -9.01
CA MET A 21 2.48 -9.51 -7.76
C MET A 21 3.07 -10.60 -6.88
N SER A 22 3.56 -11.70 -7.46
CA SER A 22 4.21 -12.75 -6.67
C SER A 22 5.46 -12.25 -5.96
N LYS A 23 6.31 -11.51 -6.67
CA LYS A 23 7.47 -10.85 -6.08
C LYS A 23 7.09 -9.80 -5.03
N ALA A 24 6.03 -9.03 -5.26
CA ALA A 24 5.54 -8.04 -4.29
C ALA A 24 5.08 -8.70 -2.97
N PHE A 25 4.51 -9.90 -3.05
CA PHE A 25 4.19 -10.71 -1.88
C PHE A 25 5.43 -11.18 -1.11
N ASP A 26 6.50 -11.54 -1.80
CA ASP A 26 7.77 -11.88 -1.14
C ASP A 26 8.28 -10.68 -0.32
N VAL A 27 8.15 -9.46 -0.86
CA VAL A 27 8.48 -8.22 -0.14
C VAL A 27 7.56 -7.96 1.05
N ALA A 28 6.27 -8.28 0.92
CA ALA A 28 5.32 -8.17 2.02
C ALA A 28 5.62 -9.18 3.14
N LEU A 29 6.08 -10.37 2.77
CA LEU A 29 6.55 -11.38 3.72
C LEU A 29 7.79 -10.92 4.48
N GLU A 30 8.75 -10.27 3.80
CA GLU A 30 9.90 -9.64 4.46
C GLU A 30 9.45 -8.58 5.50
N ALA A 31 8.41 -7.79 5.21
CA ALA A 31 7.84 -6.88 6.23
C ALA A 31 7.25 -7.66 7.42
N LEU A 32 6.47 -8.71 7.17
CA LEU A 32 5.88 -9.53 8.22
C LEU A 32 6.93 -10.11 9.16
N GLU A 33 8.00 -10.69 8.59
CA GLU A 33 9.10 -11.31 9.33
C GLU A 33 9.84 -10.30 10.22
N ASN A 34 9.84 -9.02 9.85
CA ASN A 34 10.43 -7.92 10.62
C ASN A 34 9.43 -7.24 11.57
N GLY A 35 8.23 -7.80 11.76
CA GLY A 35 7.20 -7.24 12.63
C GLY A 35 6.59 -5.94 12.11
N GLU A 36 6.59 -5.75 10.80
CA GLU A 36 5.97 -4.62 10.11
C GLU A 36 4.63 -5.04 9.50
N VAL A 37 3.75 -4.06 9.26
CA VAL A 37 2.51 -4.32 8.52
C VAL A 37 2.89 -4.92 7.16
N PRO A 38 2.33 -6.08 6.77
CA PRO A 38 2.81 -6.85 5.62
C PRO A 38 2.35 -6.23 4.29
N VAL A 39 3.04 -5.16 3.90
CA VAL A 39 2.82 -4.46 2.64
C VAL A 39 4.13 -4.46 1.88
N GLY A 40 4.07 -4.95 0.64
CA GLY A 40 5.16 -4.93 -0.31
C GLY A 40 4.75 -4.18 -1.58
N CYS A 41 5.68 -3.40 -2.13
CA CYS A 41 5.48 -2.59 -3.33
C CYS A 41 6.64 -2.82 -4.30
N LEU A 42 6.32 -2.91 -5.59
CA LEU A 42 7.29 -2.90 -6.67
C LEU A 42 6.93 -1.79 -7.65
N MET A 43 7.95 -1.04 -8.08
CA MET A 43 7.87 -0.08 -9.17
C MET A 43 8.46 -0.73 -10.42
N VAL A 44 7.68 -0.84 -11.48
CA VAL A 44 8.06 -1.54 -12.72
C VAL A 44 8.00 -0.59 -13.89
N TYR A 45 9.08 -0.50 -14.66
CA TYR A 45 9.18 0.30 -15.88
C TYR A 45 9.81 -0.54 -16.99
N ASN A 46 9.18 -0.61 -18.17
CA ASN A 46 9.63 -1.45 -19.30
C ASN A 46 9.96 -2.90 -18.89
N ASN A 47 9.08 -3.52 -18.09
CA ASN A 47 9.22 -4.88 -17.54
C ASN A 47 10.45 -5.08 -16.62
N GLU A 48 11.15 -4.02 -16.25
CA GLU A 48 12.24 -4.01 -15.28
C GLU A 48 11.72 -3.50 -13.92
N ILE A 49 12.07 -4.18 -12.84
CA ILE A 49 11.80 -3.68 -11.48
C ILE A 49 12.84 -2.60 -11.19
N ILE A 50 12.39 -1.36 -11.07
CA ILE A 50 13.23 -0.19 -10.82
C ILE A 50 13.16 0.30 -9.36
N GLY A 51 12.25 -0.26 -8.57
CA GLY A 51 12.17 -0.03 -7.14
C GLY A 51 11.42 -1.15 -6.43
N LYS A 52 11.86 -1.48 -5.22
CA LYS A 52 11.25 -2.47 -4.32
C LYS A 52 11.17 -1.90 -2.91
N GLY A 53 10.00 -1.92 -2.29
CA GLY A 53 9.81 -1.39 -0.94
C GLY A 53 8.91 -2.25 -0.08
N ARG A 54 9.27 -2.39 1.19
CA ARG A 54 8.42 -2.98 2.24
C ARG A 54 8.06 -1.91 3.25
N ASN A 55 7.04 -2.14 4.08
CA ASN A 55 6.75 -1.23 5.19
C ASN A 55 7.92 -1.24 6.19
N GLU A 56 8.36 -0.06 6.62
CA GLU A 56 9.51 0.15 7.54
C GLU A 56 9.17 1.16 8.65
N VAL A 57 7.89 1.41 8.91
CA VAL A 57 7.42 2.46 9.82
C VAL A 57 7.97 2.28 11.24
N ASN A 58 7.92 1.06 11.77
CA ASN A 58 8.39 0.77 13.13
C ASN A 58 9.92 0.73 13.21
N GLU A 59 10.58 0.15 12.20
CA GLU A 59 12.05 0.03 12.11
C GLU A 59 12.72 1.40 12.07
N THR A 60 12.21 2.28 11.21
CA THR A 60 12.77 3.63 10.99
C THR A 60 12.24 4.67 11.97
N LYS A 61 11.20 4.34 12.76
CA LYS A 61 10.43 5.28 13.58
C LYS A 61 9.90 6.47 12.78
N ASN A 62 9.56 6.24 11.52
CA ASN A 62 9.05 7.26 10.62
C ASN A 62 7.73 6.80 10.00
N ALA A 63 6.64 7.52 10.34
CA ALA A 63 5.29 7.22 9.88
C ALA A 63 5.13 7.28 8.36
N THR A 64 6.04 7.92 7.62
CA THR A 64 5.96 8.01 6.15
C THR A 64 6.61 6.83 5.43
N ARG A 65 7.28 5.91 6.14
CA ARG A 65 8.04 4.79 5.54
C ARG A 65 7.15 3.60 5.17
N HIS A 66 6.10 3.91 4.40
CA HIS A 66 5.24 2.94 3.75
C HIS A 66 5.97 2.30 2.56
N ALA A 67 5.56 1.09 2.18
CA ALA A 67 6.18 0.31 1.11
C ALA A 67 6.31 1.09 -0.21
N GLU A 68 5.30 1.86 -0.58
CA GLU A 68 5.27 2.69 -1.78
C GLU A 68 6.33 3.80 -1.74
N MET A 69 6.50 4.44 -0.58
CA MET A 69 7.50 5.50 -0.38
C MET A 69 8.91 4.93 -0.43
N VAL A 70 9.13 3.75 0.19
CA VAL A 70 10.42 3.05 0.14
C VAL A 70 10.78 2.65 -1.30
N ALA A 71 9.82 2.16 -2.07
CA ALA A 71 10.03 1.82 -3.47
C ALA A 71 10.30 3.07 -4.33
N LEU A 72 9.62 4.20 -4.04
CA LEU A 72 9.80 5.46 -4.75
C LEU A 72 11.20 6.05 -4.55
N ASP A 73 11.79 5.95 -3.37
CA ASP A 73 13.17 6.42 -3.14
C ASP A 73 14.17 5.73 -4.08
N GLN A 74 14.00 4.42 -4.31
CA GLN A 74 14.85 3.68 -5.24
C GLN A 74 14.62 4.09 -6.70
N VAL A 75 13.39 4.44 -7.07
CA VAL A 75 13.09 5.00 -8.39
C VAL A 75 13.79 6.35 -8.58
N LEU A 76 13.76 7.22 -7.58
CA LEU A 76 14.44 8.52 -7.63
C LEU A 76 15.95 8.34 -7.79
N ASP A 77 16.55 7.39 -7.07
CA ASP A 77 17.96 7.06 -7.24
C ASP A 77 18.25 6.46 -8.63
N TRP A 78 17.42 5.54 -9.13
CA TRP A 78 17.54 4.97 -10.47
C TRP A 78 17.50 6.06 -11.56
N CYS A 79 16.60 7.04 -11.43
CA CYS A 79 16.52 8.20 -12.31
C CYS A 79 17.83 9.00 -12.27
N ARG A 80 18.34 9.34 -11.07
CA ARG A 80 19.59 10.10 -10.88
C ARG A 80 20.80 9.43 -11.52
N PHE A 81 20.91 8.10 -11.41
CA PHE A 81 22.03 7.38 -12.03
C PHE A 81 21.98 7.37 -13.56
N ARG A 82 20.78 7.51 -14.14
CA ARG A 82 20.57 7.67 -15.59
C ARG A 82 20.65 9.13 -16.06
N GLU A 83 20.60 10.10 -15.15
CA GLU A 83 20.77 11.54 -15.37
C GLU A 83 22.24 12.00 -15.51
N LYS A 84 23.20 11.10 -15.73
CA LYS A 84 24.59 11.50 -16.09
C LYS A 84 24.71 12.16 -17.48
N ASP A 85 23.61 12.40 -18.18
CA ASP A 85 23.55 13.33 -19.31
C ASP A 85 23.31 14.75 -18.77
N PRO A 86 24.17 15.75 -19.04
CA PRO A 86 24.07 17.12 -18.52
C PRO A 86 22.93 17.96 -19.14
N MET A 87 21.86 17.31 -19.64
CA MET A 87 20.73 17.98 -20.27
C MET A 87 19.49 17.95 -19.37
N GLU A 88 18.72 19.05 -19.42
CA GLU A 88 17.40 19.16 -18.81
C GLU A 88 16.54 17.92 -19.15
N PRO A 89 15.92 17.26 -18.15
CA PRO A 89 15.09 16.10 -18.41
C PRO A 89 13.95 16.50 -19.34
N CYS A 90 13.82 15.81 -20.49
CA CYS A 90 12.74 16.11 -21.41
C CYS A 90 11.37 15.93 -20.74
N ILE A 91 10.33 16.59 -21.25
CA ILE A 91 8.96 16.55 -20.71
C ILE A 91 8.48 15.12 -20.42
N MET A 92 8.86 14.15 -21.26
CA MET A 92 8.56 12.72 -21.08
C MET A 92 9.24 12.10 -19.85
N ARG A 93 10.48 12.52 -19.50
CA ARG A 93 11.23 12.07 -18.32
C ARG A 93 10.78 12.78 -17.05
N ALA A 94 10.47 14.07 -17.13
CA ALA A 94 9.84 14.80 -16.03
C ALA A 94 8.45 14.21 -15.69
N ALA A 95 7.72 13.73 -16.71
CA ALA A 95 6.47 13.01 -16.55
C ALA A 95 6.63 11.54 -16.14
N ALA A 96 7.84 10.96 -16.04
CA ALA A 96 8.00 9.54 -15.64
C ALA A 96 7.64 9.27 -14.16
N LEU A 97 7.47 10.31 -13.34
CA LEU A 97 6.80 10.22 -12.04
C LEU A 97 5.28 10.00 -12.14
N TYR A 98 4.74 10.03 -13.36
CA TYR A 98 3.36 9.65 -13.63
C TYR A 98 3.22 8.14 -13.51
N ILE A 99 2.42 7.69 -12.55
CA ILE A 99 2.08 6.28 -12.36
C ILE A 99 0.77 6.02 -13.11
N PRO A 100 0.78 5.41 -14.32
CA PRO A 100 -0.45 5.22 -15.11
C PRO A 100 -1.32 4.07 -14.61
N LEU A 101 -0.73 3.14 -13.83
CA LEU A 101 -1.35 1.89 -13.43
C LEU A 101 -0.88 1.49 -12.03
N VAL A 102 -1.84 1.22 -11.15
CA VAL A 102 -1.63 0.61 -9.84
C VAL A 102 -2.33 -0.74 -9.81
N VAL A 103 -1.60 -1.79 -9.42
CA VAL A 103 -2.15 -3.13 -9.22
C VAL A 103 -1.96 -3.53 -7.77
N TYR A 104 -3.01 -4.02 -7.12
CA TYR A 104 -2.96 -4.35 -5.70
C TYR A 104 -3.79 -5.59 -5.35
N GLY A 105 -3.45 -6.20 -4.22
CA GLY A 105 -4.06 -7.46 -3.78
C GLY A 105 -5.44 -7.27 -3.18
N CYS A 106 -5.51 -6.87 -1.91
CA CYS A 106 -6.78 -6.66 -1.20
C CYS A 106 -7.10 -5.17 -1.02
N LYS A 107 -8.39 -4.87 -0.87
CA LYS A 107 -8.86 -3.53 -0.53
C LYS A 107 -8.48 -3.17 0.91
N ASN A 108 -8.34 -1.87 1.18
CA ASN A 108 -8.14 -1.35 2.52
C ASN A 108 -9.39 -0.55 2.95
N GLU A 109 -10.26 -1.18 3.73
CA GLU A 109 -11.55 -0.59 4.15
C GLU A 109 -11.39 0.60 5.12
N ARG A 110 -10.23 0.72 5.76
CA ARG A 110 -10.00 1.77 6.78
C ARG A 110 -9.31 3.00 6.21
N PHE A 111 -8.41 2.83 5.24
CA PHE A 111 -7.56 3.92 4.72
C PHE A 111 -7.33 3.86 3.20
N GLY A 112 -8.08 3.05 2.44
CA GLY A 112 -7.82 2.84 1.01
C GLY A 112 -8.15 4.06 0.15
N GLY A 113 -7.16 4.58 -0.58
CA GLY A 113 -7.29 5.73 -1.49
C GLY A 113 -7.59 5.39 -2.95
N CYS A 114 -7.77 4.11 -3.31
CA CYS A 114 -8.07 3.63 -4.67
C CYS A 114 -9.49 3.04 -4.76
N GLY A 115 -10.48 3.73 -4.18
CA GLY A 115 -11.90 3.38 -4.26
C GLY A 115 -12.48 2.61 -3.06
N SER A 116 -11.75 2.50 -1.94
CA SER A 116 -12.30 1.89 -0.70
C SER A 116 -12.87 2.93 0.27
N VAL A 117 -12.09 3.97 0.57
CA VAL A 117 -12.51 5.12 1.41
C VAL A 117 -12.62 6.37 0.56
N LEU A 118 -11.60 6.63 -0.25
CA LEU A 118 -11.56 7.68 -1.27
C LEU A 118 -11.07 7.07 -2.57
N ASP A 119 -11.31 7.75 -3.68
CA ASP A 119 -10.77 7.38 -4.98
C ASP A 119 -9.93 8.51 -5.58
N VAL A 120 -8.67 8.59 -5.13
CA VAL A 120 -7.68 9.54 -5.64
C VAL A 120 -7.33 9.24 -7.10
N SER A 121 -7.58 8.02 -7.58
CA SER A 121 -7.24 7.62 -8.94
C SER A 121 -8.15 8.23 -10.00
N SER A 122 -9.40 8.53 -9.63
CA SER A 122 -10.41 9.13 -10.51
C SER A 122 -10.76 10.58 -10.17
N ASP A 123 -10.21 11.13 -9.08
CA ASP A 123 -10.56 12.47 -8.63
C ASP A 123 -10.02 13.54 -9.59
N HIS A 124 -10.92 14.29 -10.22
CA HIS A 124 -10.59 15.43 -11.08
C HIS A 124 -10.32 16.67 -10.24
N LEU A 125 -9.28 16.59 -9.42
CA LEU A 125 -8.78 17.73 -8.67
C LEU A 125 -8.03 18.69 -9.62
N PRO A 126 -8.33 20.00 -9.61
CA PRO A 126 -7.58 20.96 -10.42
C PRO A 126 -6.11 20.94 -10.03
N HIS A 127 -5.22 20.83 -11.03
CA HIS A 127 -3.76 20.92 -10.87
C HIS A 127 -3.06 19.76 -10.13
N THR A 128 -3.72 18.62 -9.89
CA THR A 128 -3.13 17.47 -9.17
C THR A 128 -2.62 16.33 -10.06
N GLY A 129 -2.63 16.49 -11.39
CA GLY A 129 -2.12 15.49 -12.34
C GLY A 129 -3.22 14.71 -13.07
N THR A 130 -2.81 13.78 -13.93
CA THR A 130 -3.72 12.93 -14.72
C THR A 130 -4.22 11.74 -13.89
N SER A 131 -5.44 11.27 -14.16
CA SER A 131 -6.02 10.09 -13.50
C SER A 131 -5.26 8.82 -13.85
N PHE A 132 -5.17 7.87 -12.91
CA PHE A 132 -4.48 6.61 -13.12
C PHE A 132 -5.42 5.41 -12.98
N LYS A 133 -5.09 4.30 -13.63
CA LYS A 133 -5.89 3.09 -13.58
C LYS A 133 -5.55 2.27 -12.34
N CYS A 134 -6.56 1.77 -11.64
CA CYS A 134 -6.40 0.82 -10.55
C CYS A 134 -6.94 -0.56 -10.93
N ILE A 135 -6.18 -1.62 -10.64
CA ILE A 135 -6.63 -3.01 -10.78
C ILE A 135 -6.46 -3.71 -9.44
N ALA A 136 -7.58 -4.13 -8.85
CA ALA A 136 -7.63 -4.83 -7.57
C ALA A 136 -7.74 -6.35 -7.75
N GLY A 137 -7.50 -7.10 -6.68
CA GLY A 137 -7.94 -8.48 -6.54
C GLY A 137 -6.86 -9.55 -6.74
N TYR A 138 -5.63 -9.16 -7.08
CA TYR A 138 -4.55 -10.12 -7.35
C TYR A 138 -4.06 -10.78 -6.06
N ARG A 139 -4.28 -12.09 -5.92
CA ARG A 139 -3.97 -12.84 -4.68
C ARG A 139 -4.63 -12.21 -3.44
N ALA A 140 -5.82 -11.65 -3.60
CA ALA A 140 -6.49 -10.88 -2.53
C ALA A 140 -6.69 -11.68 -1.24
N GLU A 141 -7.06 -12.97 -1.34
CA GLU A 141 -7.25 -13.85 -0.19
C GLU A 141 -5.95 -14.02 0.61
N GLU A 142 -4.83 -14.21 -0.09
CA GLU A 142 -3.51 -14.34 0.52
C GLU A 142 -3.06 -13.04 1.19
N ALA A 143 -3.33 -11.89 0.56
CA ALA A 143 -3.02 -10.58 1.15
C ALA A 143 -3.83 -10.36 2.45
N VAL A 144 -5.11 -10.74 2.44
CA VAL A 144 -5.98 -10.67 3.63
C VAL A 144 -5.47 -11.59 4.73
N GLU A 145 -5.06 -12.82 4.39
CA GLU A 145 -4.55 -13.76 5.40
C GLU A 145 -3.22 -13.30 6.01
N MET A 146 -2.36 -12.67 5.22
CA MET A 146 -1.11 -12.08 5.72
C MET A 146 -1.39 -10.94 6.70
N LEU A 147 -2.33 -10.04 6.38
CA LEU A 147 -2.77 -8.98 7.30
C LEU A 147 -3.38 -9.55 8.58
N LYS A 148 -4.23 -10.58 8.49
CA LYS A 148 -4.79 -11.27 9.66
C LYS A 148 -3.68 -11.88 10.52
N THR A 149 -2.66 -12.48 9.89
CA THR A 149 -1.51 -13.05 10.58
C THR A 149 -0.77 -11.98 11.37
N PHE A 150 -0.51 -10.83 10.76
CA PHE A 150 0.10 -9.69 11.45
C PHE A 150 -0.72 -9.21 12.65
N TYR A 151 -2.03 -8.97 12.50
CA TYR A 151 -2.86 -8.46 13.60
C TYR A 151 -3.17 -9.49 14.71
N LYS A 152 -3.01 -10.79 14.43
CA LYS A 152 -3.06 -11.85 15.45
C LYS A 152 -1.79 -11.89 16.30
N GLN A 153 -0.66 -11.39 15.79
CA GLN A 153 0.56 -11.27 16.58
C GLN A 153 0.39 -10.13 17.59
N GLU A 154 0.65 -10.39 18.87
CA GLU A 154 0.74 -9.32 19.86
C GLU A 154 1.95 -8.44 19.52
N ASN A 155 1.76 -7.12 19.44
CA ASN A 155 2.89 -6.22 19.28
C ASN A 155 3.68 -6.16 20.61
N PRO A 156 4.89 -6.73 20.70
CA PRO A 156 5.66 -6.76 21.95
C PRO A 156 6.10 -5.36 22.40
N LYS A 157 6.05 -4.37 21.51
CA LYS A 157 6.33 -2.96 21.79
C LYS A 157 5.07 -2.15 22.10
N ALA A 158 3.87 -2.75 22.00
CA ALA A 158 2.66 -2.05 22.37
C ALA A 158 2.70 -1.74 23.88
N PRO A 159 2.39 -0.50 24.29
CA PRO A 159 2.19 -0.22 25.70
C PRO A 159 1.10 -1.14 26.23
N LYS A 160 1.32 -1.71 27.42
CA LYS A 160 0.30 -2.52 28.09
C LYS A 160 -0.98 -1.68 28.15
N PRO A 161 -2.12 -2.18 27.67
CA PRO A 161 -3.35 -1.43 27.71
C PRO A 161 -3.65 -1.11 29.18
N GLU A 162 -3.52 0.17 29.56
CA GLU A 162 -4.04 0.63 30.83
C GLU A 162 -5.56 0.56 30.71
N VAL A 163 -6.15 -0.44 31.35
CA VAL A 163 -7.61 -0.48 31.54
C VAL A 163 -7.97 0.78 32.32
N ARG A 164 -8.51 1.80 31.64
CA ARG A 164 -9.13 2.94 32.32
C ARG A 164 -10.24 2.39 33.19
N LYS A 165 -10.05 2.41 34.51
CA LYS A 165 -11.01 1.91 35.50
C LYS A 165 -12.28 2.79 35.60
N ASP A 166 -12.38 3.84 34.80
CA ASP A 166 -13.37 4.91 34.99
C ASP A 166 -14.66 4.76 34.16
N LEU A 167 -14.89 3.59 33.54
CA LEU A 167 -16.16 3.28 32.85
C LEU A 167 -16.95 2.14 33.51
N ILE A 168 -16.68 1.84 34.78
CA ILE A 168 -17.65 1.10 35.59
C ILE A 168 -18.81 2.07 35.88
N SER A 169 -19.88 1.95 35.10
CA SER A 169 -21.17 2.58 35.37
C SER A 169 -21.55 2.32 36.84
N PRO A 170 -22.05 3.31 37.60
CA PRO A 170 -22.62 3.03 38.91
C PRO A 170 -23.78 2.03 38.76
N PRO A 171 -23.94 1.05 39.67
CA PRO A 171 -24.97 0.02 39.53
C PRO A 171 -26.40 0.49 39.83
N ASP A 172 -26.72 1.80 39.78
CA ASP A 172 -28.11 2.25 40.00
C ASP A 172 -28.44 3.51 39.19
N GLY A 173 -29.47 3.38 38.34
CA GLY A 173 -29.96 4.41 37.43
C GLY A 173 -30.58 5.62 38.15
N ARG A 174 -29.76 6.63 38.45
CA ARG A 174 -30.25 7.98 38.72
C ARG A 174 -29.57 8.97 37.76
N GLU A 175 -30.39 9.54 36.88
CA GLU A 175 -30.02 10.67 36.03
C GLU A 175 -29.55 11.83 36.90
N THR A 176 -28.35 12.35 36.62
CA THR A 176 -27.89 13.62 37.19
C THR A 176 -28.29 14.74 36.24
N ILE A 177 -29.30 15.50 36.65
CA ILE A 177 -29.69 16.74 36.00
C ILE A 177 -28.62 17.79 36.32
N ALA A 178 -27.93 18.32 35.31
CA ALA A 178 -27.00 19.43 35.49
C ALA A 178 -27.77 20.74 35.78
N PRO A 179 -27.36 21.58 36.75
CA PRO A 179 -27.93 22.91 36.88
C PRO A 179 -27.39 23.81 35.76
N LEU A 180 -28.29 24.60 35.16
CA LEU A 180 -27.94 25.69 34.26
C LEU A 180 -27.27 26.81 35.06
N SER A 181 -26.09 27.25 34.62
CA SER A 181 -25.51 28.57 34.89
C SER A 181 -24.82 29.07 33.65
#